data_AF-A0A1G5G664-F1
#
_entry.id   AF-A0A1G5G664-F1
#
_cell.length_a   1.000
_cell.length_b   1.000
_cell.length_c   1.000
_cell.angle_alpha   90.00
_cell.angle_beta   90.00
_cell.angle_gamma   90.00
#
_symmetry.space_group_name_H-M   'P 1'
#
loop_
_entity.id
_entity.type
_entity.pdbx_description
1 polymer ?
#
loop_
_entity_poly.entity_id
_entity_poly.type
_entity_poly.pdbx_seq_one_letter_code
_entity_poly.pdbx_strand_id
1 'polypeptide(L)'
;MPLSRRHRVIAASALALIIALITVLILTTQGGALGGGDRRLVDRHHASMERCMADGISITERSIACVEMIRIRVDIRARGLCFDLTGARQSYQDVYRCDG
;
A
#
# COMPACT_ATOMS: atom_id res chain seq x y z
N MET A 1 -3.18 -45.53 8.74
CA MET A 1 -4.31 -45.75 7.81
C MET A 1 -3.96 -45.13 6.46
N PRO A 2 -3.91 -45.89 5.34
CA PRO A 2 -3.52 -45.33 4.05
C PRO A 2 -4.67 -44.47 3.50
N LEU A 3 -4.42 -43.16 3.36
CA LEU A 3 -5.34 -42.23 2.68
C LEU A 3 -5.65 -42.78 1.27
N SER A 4 -6.93 -42.98 0.98
CA SER A 4 -7.38 -43.54 -0.30
C SER A 4 -6.89 -42.67 -1.47
N ARG A 5 -6.66 -43.28 -2.64
CA ARG A 5 -6.11 -42.60 -3.84
C ARG A 5 -6.87 -41.30 -4.17
N ARG A 6 -8.18 -41.26 -3.90
CA ARG A 6 -9.05 -40.08 -4.06
C ARG A 6 -8.71 -38.94 -3.10
N HIS A 7 -8.39 -39.23 -1.84
CA HIS A 7 -7.97 -38.21 -0.87
C HIS A 7 -6.63 -37.57 -1.24
N ARG A 8 -5.71 -38.35 -1.81
CA ARG A 8 -4.42 -37.80 -2.30
C ARG A 8 -4.61 -36.84 -3.47
N VAL A 9 -5.51 -37.15 -4.40
CA VAL A 9 -5.81 -36.27 -5.55
C VAL A 9 -6.45 -34.97 -5.10
N ILE A 10 -7.42 -35.03 -4.17
CA ILE A 10 -8.09 -33.83 -3.64
C ILE A 10 -7.12 -32.96 -2.84
N ALA A 11 -6.24 -33.57 -2.03
CA ALA A 11 -5.23 -32.82 -1.28
C ALA A 11 -4.23 -32.13 -2.21
N ALA A 12 -3.80 -32.82 -3.29
CA ALA A 12 -2.88 -32.26 -4.26
C ALA A 12 -3.48 -31.08 -5.05
N SER A 13 -4.75 -31.20 -5.47
CA SER A 13 -5.43 -30.11 -6.17
C SER A 13 -5.70 -28.91 -5.25
N ALA A 14 -6.05 -29.14 -3.99
CA ALA A 14 -6.19 -28.06 -3.02
C ALA A 14 -4.87 -27.32 -2.78
N LEU A 15 -3.75 -28.06 -2.65
CA LEU A 15 -2.43 -27.46 -2.49
C LEU A 15 -2.04 -26.60 -3.71
N ALA A 16 -2.29 -27.12 -4.92
CA ALA A 16 -2.02 -26.39 -6.16
C ALA A 16 -2.84 -25.10 -6.26
N LEU A 17 -4.11 -25.14 -5.84
CA LEU A 17 -4.99 -23.97 -5.82
C LEU A 17 -4.49 -22.90 -4.82
N ILE A 18 -4.04 -23.32 -3.63
CA ILE A 18 -3.48 -22.43 -2.61
C ILE A 18 -2.20 -21.75 -3.13
N ILE A 19 -1.31 -22.52 -3.75
CA ILE A 19 -0.06 -21.98 -4.33
C ILE A 19 -0.39 -20.97 -5.43
N ALA A 20 -1.33 -21.30 -6.33
CA ALA A 20 -1.78 -20.40 -7.39
C ALA A 20 -2.34 -19.08 -6.82
N LEU A 21 -3.19 -19.14 -5.79
CA LEU A 21 -3.73 -17.97 -5.11
C LEU A 21 -2.62 -17.12 -4.47
N ILE A 22 -1.66 -17.74 -3.78
CA ILE A 22 -0.52 -17.04 -3.18
C ILE A 22 0.31 -16.35 -4.26
N THR A 23 0.63 -17.03 -5.37
CA THR A 23 1.39 -16.44 -6.47
C THR A 23 0.65 -15.26 -7.10
N VAL A 24 -0.66 -15.37 -7.33
CA VAL A 24 -1.48 -14.26 -7.85
C VAL A 24 -1.49 -13.10 -6.86
N LEU A 25 -1.58 -13.37 -5.55
CA LEU A 25 -1.53 -12.33 -4.53
C LEU A 25 -0.18 -11.58 -4.56
N ILE A 26 0.93 -12.32 -4.63
CA ILE A 26 2.28 -11.74 -4.72
C ILE A 26 2.46 -10.94 -6.02
N LEU A 27 2.01 -11.49 -7.16
CA LEU A 27 2.12 -10.84 -8.47
C LEU A 27 1.24 -9.59 -8.60
N THR A 28 0.07 -9.57 -7.96
CA THR A 28 -0.85 -8.43 -8.00
C THR A 28 -0.53 -7.39 -6.93
N THR A 29 0.20 -7.76 -5.86
CA THR A 29 0.76 -6.81 -4.89
C THR A 29 2.14 -6.33 -5.36
N GLN A 30 2.17 -5.61 -6.49
CA GLN A 30 3.37 -4.88 -6.91
C GLN A 30 3.82 -3.95 -5.77
N GLY A 31 4.98 -4.24 -5.17
CA GLY A 31 5.57 -3.46 -4.08
C GLY A 31 5.47 -4.05 -2.67
N GLY A 32 4.83 -5.21 -2.48
CA GLY A 32 4.72 -5.88 -1.18
C GLY A 32 3.77 -5.19 -0.19
N ALA A 33 3.28 -5.94 0.81
CA ALA A 33 2.39 -5.38 1.82
C ALA A 33 3.15 -4.34 2.68
N LEU A 34 2.67 -3.09 2.66
CA LEU A 34 3.18 -2.03 3.54
C LEU A 34 3.03 -2.46 5.00
N GLY A 35 4.09 -2.25 5.79
CA GLY A 35 3.99 -2.44 7.24
C GLY A 35 2.98 -1.45 7.84
N GLY A 36 2.37 -1.79 8.98
CA GLY A 36 1.38 -0.92 9.63
C GLY A 36 1.90 0.47 10.01
N GLY A 37 3.20 0.63 10.22
CA GLY A 37 3.84 1.94 10.42
C GLY A 37 3.88 2.79 9.15
N ASP A 38 4.18 2.17 8.01
CA ASP A 38 4.24 2.84 6.71
C ASP A 38 2.84 3.24 6.26
N ARG A 39 1.85 2.38 6.48
CA ARG A 39 0.44 2.70 6.18
C ARG A 39 -0.06 3.91 6.97
N ARG A 40 0.21 3.96 8.27
CA ARG A 40 -0.09 5.14 9.11
C ARG A 40 0.63 6.41 8.65
N LEU A 41 1.82 6.28 8.08
CA LEU A 41 2.56 7.43 7.56
C LEU A 41 1.90 7.97 6.28
N VAL A 42 1.47 7.08 5.38
CA VAL A 42 0.73 7.42 4.16
C VAL A 42 -0.63 8.03 4.49
N ASP A 43 -1.37 7.47 5.45
CA ASP A 43 -2.66 8.01 5.89
C ASP A 43 -2.51 9.45 6.42
N ARG A 44 -1.46 9.71 7.22
CA ARG A 44 -1.17 11.07 7.71
C ARG A 44 -0.76 12.03 6.58
N HIS A 45 0.02 11.56 5.60
CA HIS A 45 0.33 12.35 4.41
C HIS A 45 -0.95 12.74 3.66
N HIS A 46 -1.85 11.78 3.44
CA HIS A 46 -3.12 12.01 2.76
C HIS A 46 -3.99 13.02 3.51
N ALA A 47 -4.18 12.84 4.83
CA ALA A 47 -4.97 13.77 5.64
C ALA A 47 -4.37 15.20 5.66
N SER A 48 -3.04 15.32 5.70
CA SER A 48 -2.36 16.62 5.67
C SER A 48 -2.48 17.28 4.29
N MET A 49 -2.47 16.49 3.22
CA MET A 49 -2.71 16.95 1.86
C MET A 49 -4.15 17.45 1.68
N GLU A 50 -5.15 16.70 2.15
CA GLU A 50 -6.55 17.14 2.10
C GLU A 50 -6.73 18.47 2.81
N ARG A 51 -6.15 18.65 4.00
CA ARG A 51 -6.16 19.94 4.70
C ARG A 51 -5.40 21.03 3.94
N CYS A 52 -4.25 20.72 3.37
CA CYS A 52 -3.47 21.67 2.56
C CYS A 52 -4.24 22.17 1.33
N MET A 53 -5.06 21.31 0.71
CA MET A 53 -5.89 21.64 -0.44
C MET A 53 -7.32 22.06 -0.06
N ALA A 54 -7.67 22.04 1.24
CA ALA A 54 -9.00 22.36 1.68
C ALA A 54 -9.32 23.84 1.44
N ASP A 55 -10.51 24.08 0.89
CA ASP A 55 -11.09 25.41 0.82
C ASP A 55 -11.77 25.77 2.14
N GLY A 56 -11.81 27.07 2.45
CA GLY A 56 -12.50 27.58 3.65
C GLY A 56 -11.72 27.52 4.97
N ILE A 57 -10.46 27.09 4.97
CA ILE A 57 -9.57 27.18 6.14
C ILE A 57 -8.70 28.44 6.11
N SER A 58 -8.15 28.83 7.26
CA SER A 58 -7.26 29.99 7.35
C SER A 58 -5.95 29.76 6.58
N ILE A 59 -5.33 30.84 6.09
CA ILE A 59 -4.02 30.78 5.39
C ILE A 59 -2.95 30.14 6.29
N THR A 60 -2.97 30.46 7.58
CA THR A 60 -2.02 29.89 8.56
C THR A 60 -2.21 28.39 8.69
N GLU A 61 -3.45 27.92 8.85
CA GLU A 61 -3.77 26.51 8.97
C GLU A 61 -3.41 25.73 7.71
N ARG A 62 -3.73 26.29 6.53
CA ARG A 62 -3.33 25.74 5.24
C ARG A 62 -1.81 25.60 5.15
N SER A 63 -1.08 26.65 5.53
CA SER A 63 0.39 26.66 5.49
C SER A 63 1.00 25.58 6.39
N ILE A 64 0.48 25.43 7.61
CA ILE A 64 0.91 24.37 8.54
C ILE A 64 0.67 22.99 7.94
N ALA A 65 -0.53 22.74 7.39
CA ALA A 65 -0.89 21.47 6.79
C ALA A 65 -0.01 21.15 5.56
N CYS A 66 0.28 22.13 4.70
CA CYS A 66 1.16 21.94 3.55
C CYS A 66 2.60 21.63 3.95
N VAL A 67 3.14 22.31 4.97
CA VAL A 67 4.48 22.03 5.50
C VAL A 67 4.54 20.64 6.14
N GLU A 68 3.52 20.26 6.91
CA GLU A 68 3.41 18.92 7.49
C GLU A 68 3.38 17.84 6.40
N MET A 69 2.55 18.03 5.37
CA MET A 69 2.47 17.13 4.21
C MET A 69 3.83 16.95 3.53
N ILE A 70 4.57 18.04 3.30
CA ILE A 70 5.91 17.97 2.69
C ILE A 70 6.88 17.19 3.57
N ARG A 71 6.89 17.42 4.90
CA ARG A 71 7.74 16.68 5.83
C ARG A 71 7.43 15.18 5.82
N ILE A 72 6.17 14.81 5.91
CA ILE A 72 5.76 13.40 5.89
C ILE A 72 6.12 12.75 4.54
N ARG A 73 6.00 13.49 3.43
CA ARG A 73 6.41 13.01 2.10
C ARG A 73 7.91 12.67 2.06
N VAL A 74 8.75 13.49 2.70
CA VAL A 74 10.19 13.22 2.81
C VAL A 74 10.42 11.95 3.63
N ASP A 75 9.73 11.78 4.77
CA ASP A 75 9.85 10.57 5.59
C ASP A 75 9.41 9.30 4.83
N ILE A 76 8.35 9.38 4.03
CA ILE A 76 7.87 8.28 3.17
C ILE A 76 8.96 7.89 2.17
N ARG A 77 9.57 8.87 1.50
CA ARG A 77 10.67 8.61 0.54
C ARG A 77 11.92 8.07 1.24
N ALA A 78 12.26 8.57 2.43
CA ALA A 78 13.39 8.06 3.22
C ALA A 78 13.21 6.59 3.63
N ARG A 79 11.96 6.11 3.71
CA ARG A 79 11.63 4.69 3.91
C ARG A 79 11.64 3.85 2.63
N GLY A 80 12.04 4.44 1.50
CA GLY A 80 12.07 3.76 0.20
C GLY A 80 10.66 3.52 -0.37
N LEU A 81 9.71 4.40 -0.08
CA LEU A 81 8.34 4.32 -0.60
C LEU A 81 8.11 5.38 -1.68
N CYS A 82 7.46 4.95 -2.75
CA CYS A 82 7.12 5.74 -3.92
C CYS A 82 5.60 5.80 -4.06
N PHE A 83 5.07 6.96 -4.45
CA PHE A 83 3.64 7.11 -4.74
C PHE A 83 3.36 6.66 -6.17
N ASP A 84 2.33 5.83 -6.36
CA ASP A 84 1.82 5.51 -7.69
C ASP A 84 0.87 6.62 -8.16
N LEU A 85 1.46 7.67 -8.71
CA LEU A 85 0.73 8.77 -9.33
C LEU A 85 0.33 8.46 -10.79
N THR A 86 0.76 7.32 -11.32
CA THR A 86 0.53 6.90 -12.71
C THR A 86 -0.59 5.87 -12.84
N GLY A 87 -1.00 5.25 -11.74
CA GLY A 87 -2.05 4.25 -11.68
C GLY A 87 -3.46 4.80 -11.95
N ALA A 88 -4.40 3.89 -12.21
CA ALA A 88 -5.78 4.20 -12.59
C ALA A 88 -6.57 5.04 -11.56
N ARG A 89 -6.11 5.07 -10.30
CA ARG A 89 -6.72 5.87 -9.22
C ARG A 89 -6.00 7.19 -8.93
N GLN A 90 -4.81 7.44 -9.49
CA GLN A 90 -3.95 8.61 -9.20
C GLN A 90 -4.04 9.05 -7.73
N SER A 91 -3.87 8.10 -6.81
CA SER A 91 -4.12 8.32 -5.39
C SER A 91 -2.81 8.45 -4.64
N TYR A 92 -2.69 9.49 -3.81
CA TYR A 92 -1.60 9.61 -2.86
C TYR A 92 -1.66 8.57 -1.72
N GLN A 93 -2.68 7.71 -1.71
CA GLN A 93 -2.75 6.54 -0.82
C GLN A 93 -2.09 5.30 -1.43
N ASP A 94 -1.96 5.25 -2.76
CA ASP A 94 -1.34 4.13 -3.45
C ASP A 94 0.17 4.35 -3.43
N VAL A 95 0.87 3.62 -2.55
CA VAL A 95 2.33 3.64 -2.46
C VAL A 95 2.90 2.24 -2.59
N TYR A 96 4.07 2.15 -3.22
CA TYR A 96 4.83 0.93 -3.43
C TYR A 96 6.26 1.11 -2.93
N ARG A 97 6.98 0.02 -2.70
CA ARG A 97 8.43 0.06 -2.46
C ARG A 97 9.11 0.54 -3.73
N CYS A 98 9.87 1.63 -3.65
CA CYS A 98 10.72 2.04 -4.76
C CYS A 98 11.74 0.91 -5.01
N ASP A 99 11.84 0.43 -6.26
CA ASP A 99 13.04 -0.28 -6.67
C ASP A 99 14.20 0.72 -6.62
N GLY A 100 15.24 0.37 -5.86
CA GLY A 100 16.41 1.23 -5.63
C GLY A 100 17.25 1.45 -6.88
#